data_AF-A0A401TR35-F1
#
_entry.id   AF-A0A401TR35-F1
#
_cell.length_a   1.000
_cell.length_b   1.000
_cell.length_c   1.000
_cell.angle_alpha   90.00
_cell.angle_beta   90.00
_cell.angle_gamma   90.00
#
_symmetry.space_group_name_H-M   'P 1'
#
loop_
_entity.id
_entity.type
_entity.pdbx_description
1 polymer ?
#
loop_
_entity_poly.entity_id
_entity_poly.type
_entity_poly.pdbx_seq_one_letter_code
_entity_poly.pdbx_strand_id
1 'polypeptide(L)'
;AETVSTPDRATATPPVGRGTFVLVVAAIALNAFVSFGFSAVLVELLKAQGLSAAEAVAFGSTLGIVQVSARAIDFLGGGRWDGITTGLFAGTLLPVAMLILIVGHGSYAAIAAFILIYGLGSGALAVARATIPLVFYDKSEFAKASSHIALPLNLISAASPPALAYLLTRFGSNAVLELAFACSVGALVMLAVLGRRRREVGIAATSS
;
A
#
# COMPACT_ATOMS: atom_id res chain seq x y z
N ALA A 1 8.86 -22.80 53.10
CA ALA A 1 8.04 -21.70 52.56
C ALA A 1 8.95 -20.88 51.66
N GLU A 2 8.86 -21.09 50.34
CA GLU A 2 9.56 -20.26 49.36
C GLU A 2 8.61 -20.04 48.19
N THR A 3 8.31 -18.78 47.97
CA THR A 3 7.22 -18.24 47.16
C THR A 3 7.52 -18.39 45.68
N VAL A 4 6.75 -19.24 45.00
CA VAL A 4 6.67 -19.32 43.54
C VAL A 4 6.07 -18.02 43.01
N SER A 5 6.91 -17.14 42.45
CA SER A 5 6.46 -15.97 41.70
C SER A 5 5.76 -16.44 40.43
N THR A 6 4.44 -16.28 40.39
CA THR A 6 3.62 -16.50 39.19
C THR A 6 4.04 -15.46 38.14
N PRO A 7 4.34 -15.83 36.87
CA PRO A 7 4.53 -14.84 35.83
C PRO A 7 3.18 -14.15 35.60
N ASP A 8 3.19 -12.84 35.76
CA ASP A 8 2.10 -11.95 35.44
C ASP A 8 1.55 -12.26 34.04
N ARG A 9 0.22 -12.45 33.96
CA ARG A 9 -0.46 -12.76 32.71
C ARG A 9 -0.30 -11.56 31.80
N ALA A 10 0.66 -11.67 30.88
CA ALA A 10 0.76 -10.81 29.71
C ALA A 10 -0.66 -10.64 29.14
N THR A 11 -1.13 -9.39 29.22
CA THR A 11 -2.44 -8.95 28.79
C THR A 11 -2.57 -9.25 27.30
N ALA A 12 -3.15 -10.41 27.00
CA ALA A 12 -3.39 -10.86 25.65
C ALA A 12 -4.25 -9.81 24.92
N THR A 13 -3.62 -9.09 23.99
CA THR A 13 -4.27 -8.18 23.04
C THR A 13 -5.49 -8.90 22.46
N PRO A 14 -6.68 -8.27 22.43
CA PRO A 14 -7.91 -8.95 22.05
C PRO A 14 -7.77 -9.55 20.64
N PRO A 15 -8.34 -10.74 20.40
CA PRO A 15 -8.23 -11.41 19.11
C PRO A 15 -8.82 -10.49 18.05
N VAL A 16 -7.98 -10.08 17.10
CA VAL A 16 -8.40 -9.28 15.94
C VAL A 16 -9.54 -10.04 15.26
N GLY A 17 -10.77 -9.55 15.39
CA GLY A 17 -11.95 -10.26 14.89
C GLY A 17 -11.75 -10.67 13.42
N ARG A 18 -12.16 -11.90 13.05
CA ARG A 18 -11.96 -12.48 11.70
C ARG A 18 -12.25 -11.50 10.55
N GLY A 19 -13.27 -10.64 10.69
CA GLY A 19 -13.58 -9.61 9.68
C GLY A 19 -12.53 -8.52 9.53
N THR A 20 -11.90 -8.08 10.62
CA THR A 20 -10.81 -7.09 10.61
C THR A 20 -9.55 -7.66 9.94
N PHE A 21 -9.23 -8.92 10.23
CA PHE A 21 -8.13 -9.63 9.58
C PHE A 21 -8.34 -9.73 8.06
N VAL A 22 -9.54 -10.13 7.61
CA VAL A 22 -9.88 -10.22 6.18
C VAL A 22 -9.79 -8.86 5.48
N LEU A 23 -10.27 -7.77 6.10
CA LEU A 23 -10.17 -6.42 5.52
C LEU A 23 -8.71 -5.99 5.33
N VAL A 24 -7.85 -6.24 6.32
CA VAL A 24 -6.42 -5.92 6.24
C VAL A 24 -5.76 -6.71 5.12
N VAL A 25 -5.99 -8.03 5.08
CA VAL A 25 -5.40 -8.91 4.06
C VAL A 25 -5.86 -8.48 2.66
N ALA A 26 -7.14 -8.18 2.47
CA ALA A 26 -7.67 -7.71 1.19
C ALA A 26 -7.06 -6.36 0.77
N ALA A 27 -6.95 -5.40 1.69
CA ALA A 27 -6.35 -4.09 1.41
C ALA A 27 -4.86 -4.21 1.01
N ILE A 28 -4.09 -5.02 1.74
CA ILE A 28 -2.67 -5.26 1.43
C ILE A 28 -2.54 -6.00 0.09
N ALA A 29 -3.39 -6.99 -0.17
CA ALA A 29 -3.39 -7.74 -1.42
C ALA A 29 -3.69 -6.86 -2.63
N LEU A 30 -4.69 -5.98 -2.57
CA LEU A 30 -5.00 -5.01 -3.62
C LEU A 30 -3.83 -4.05 -3.87
N ASN A 31 -3.22 -3.54 -2.80
CA ASN A 31 -2.09 -2.63 -2.93
C ASN A 31 -0.85 -3.31 -3.50
N ALA A 32 -0.60 -4.56 -3.10
CA ALA A 32 0.46 -5.39 -3.65
C ALA A 32 0.22 -5.67 -5.13
N PHE A 33 -1.00 -6.07 -5.51
CA PHE A 33 -1.38 -6.26 -6.90
C PHE A 33 -1.05 -5.02 -7.74
N VAL A 34 -1.52 -3.83 -7.35
CA VAL A 34 -1.22 -2.59 -8.09
C VAL A 34 0.27 -2.32 -8.16
N SER A 35 0.98 -2.41 -7.03
CA SER A 35 2.42 -2.11 -6.95
C SER A 35 3.26 -3.03 -7.85
N PHE A 36 3.06 -4.34 -7.74
CA PHE A 36 3.82 -5.33 -8.51
C PHE A 36 3.48 -5.28 -9.99
N GLY A 37 2.19 -5.14 -10.31
CA GLY A 37 1.74 -5.01 -11.68
C GLY A 37 2.31 -3.77 -12.34
N PHE A 38 2.19 -2.60 -11.69
CA PHE A 38 2.75 -1.35 -12.20
C PHE A 38 4.26 -1.44 -12.36
N SER A 39 4.98 -2.03 -11.40
CA SER A 39 6.43 -2.18 -11.53
C SER A 39 6.84 -2.94 -12.80
N ALA A 40 6.00 -3.84 -13.31
CA ALA A 40 6.26 -4.59 -14.54
C ALA A 40 5.78 -3.87 -15.80
N VAL A 41 4.63 -3.21 -15.76
CA VAL A 41 4.00 -2.62 -16.95
C VAL A 41 4.18 -1.11 -17.08
N LEU A 42 4.82 -0.43 -16.12
CA LEU A 42 4.93 1.03 -16.08
C LEU A 42 5.51 1.59 -17.37
N VAL A 43 6.64 1.06 -17.85
CA VAL A 43 7.30 1.57 -19.06
C VAL A 43 6.38 1.43 -20.27
N GLU A 44 5.71 0.29 -20.41
CA GLU A 44 4.75 0.07 -21.50
C GLU A 44 3.48 0.93 -21.34
N LEU A 45 3.04 1.19 -20.11
CA LEU A 45 1.92 2.09 -19.81
C LEU A 45 2.25 3.53 -20.20
N LEU A 46 3.47 3.99 -19.90
CA LEU A 46 3.96 5.31 -20.28
C LEU A 46 4.10 5.45 -21.81
N LYS A 47 4.57 4.41 -22.50
CA LYS A 47 4.57 4.36 -23.97
C LYS A 47 3.15 4.42 -24.53
N ALA A 48 2.21 3.68 -23.93
CA ALA A 48 0.79 3.72 -24.30
C ALA A 48 0.09 5.04 -23.96
N GLN A 49 0.73 5.92 -23.18
CA GLN A 49 0.30 7.30 -22.93
C GLN A 49 0.92 8.31 -23.92
N GLY A 50 1.74 7.83 -24.87
CA GLY A 50 2.30 8.66 -25.94
C GLY A 50 3.78 9.03 -25.78
N LEU A 51 4.47 8.52 -24.76
CA LEU A 51 5.91 8.74 -24.61
C LEU A 51 6.73 7.86 -25.56
N SER A 52 7.88 8.37 -25.99
CA SER A 52 8.89 7.55 -26.64
C SER A 52 9.48 6.52 -25.66
N ALA A 53 10.14 5.48 -26.20
CA ALA A 53 10.78 4.46 -25.36
C ALA A 53 11.84 5.06 -24.42
N ALA A 54 12.61 6.06 -24.90
CA ALA A 54 13.64 6.73 -24.11
C ALA A 54 13.03 7.52 -22.94
N GLU A 55 11.94 8.25 -23.19
CA GLU A 55 11.25 9.03 -22.16
C GLU A 55 10.55 8.13 -21.14
N ALA A 56 9.88 7.07 -21.59
CA ALA A 56 9.24 6.11 -20.70
C ALA A 56 10.25 5.46 -19.74
N VAL A 57 11.45 5.13 -20.22
CA VAL A 57 12.54 4.64 -19.37
C VAL A 57 13.02 5.72 -18.41
N ALA A 58 13.24 6.95 -18.88
CA ALA A 58 13.69 8.06 -18.02
C ALA A 58 12.70 8.37 -16.88
N PHE A 59 11.40 8.46 -17.19
CA PHE A 59 10.34 8.62 -16.19
C PHE A 59 10.23 7.40 -15.27
N GLY A 60 10.34 6.18 -15.82
CA GLY A 60 10.36 4.95 -15.02
C GLY A 60 11.52 4.90 -14.01
N SER A 61 12.72 5.31 -14.43
CA SER A 61 13.88 5.44 -13.54
C SER A 61 13.68 6.52 -12.48
N THR A 62 13.07 7.64 -12.86
CA THR A 62 12.75 8.75 -11.94
C THR A 62 11.77 8.29 -10.87
N LEU A 63 10.80 7.44 -11.20
CA LEU A 63 9.89 6.87 -10.21
C LEU A 63 10.63 6.14 -9.09
N GLY A 64 11.61 5.29 -9.45
CA GLY A 64 12.41 4.57 -8.46
C GLY A 64 13.16 5.51 -7.52
N ILE A 65 13.75 6.58 -8.06
CA ILE A 65 14.43 7.61 -7.27
C ILE A 65 13.45 8.29 -6.32
N VAL A 66 12.28 8.73 -6.81
CA VAL A 66 11.24 9.37 -6.01
C VAL A 66 10.76 8.45 -4.88
N GLN A 67 10.56 7.16 -5.15
CA GLN A 67 10.16 6.19 -4.13
C GLN A 67 11.20 6.05 -3.02
N VAL A 68 12.48 6.00 -3.37
CA VAL A 68 13.57 5.92 -2.38
C VAL A 68 13.67 7.22 -1.58
N SER A 69 13.59 8.38 -2.24
CA SER A 69 13.59 9.69 -1.57
C SER A 69 12.41 9.84 -0.62
N ALA A 70 11.21 9.39 -1.01
CA ALA A 70 10.03 9.38 -0.16
C ALA A 70 10.27 8.59 1.12
N ARG A 71 10.90 7.41 1.01
CA ARG A 71 11.26 6.57 2.17
C ARG A 71 12.31 7.24 3.05
N ALA A 72 13.31 7.88 2.46
CA ALA A 72 14.36 8.58 3.20
C ALA A 72 13.78 9.77 3.99
N ILE A 73 12.88 10.55 3.37
CA ILE A 73 12.19 11.68 4.02
C ILE A 73 11.31 11.17 5.17
N ASP A 74 10.55 10.10 4.96
CA ASP A 74 9.70 9.52 6.00
C ASP A 74 10.55 8.99 7.19
N PHE A 75 11.67 8.33 6.90
CA PHE A 75 12.61 7.83 7.90
C PHE A 75 13.29 8.97 8.69
N LEU A 76 13.77 10.01 8.00
CA LEU A 76 14.34 11.22 8.61
C LEU A 76 13.29 12.03 9.39
N GLY A 77 12.02 11.92 9.01
CA GLY A 77 10.87 12.48 9.72
C GLY A 77 10.64 11.91 11.12
N GLY A 78 11.36 10.83 11.48
CA GLY A 78 11.67 10.48 12.87
C GLY A 78 10.47 10.13 13.76
N GLY A 79 9.48 9.40 13.24
CA GLY A 79 8.39 8.88 14.08
C GLY A 79 7.39 9.94 14.57
N ARG A 80 7.39 11.15 14.00
CA ARG A 80 6.41 12.22 14.31
C ARG A 80 5.02 11.96 13.74
N TRP A 81 4.89 10.98 12.84
CA TRP A 81 3.65 10.64 12.14
C TRP A 81 3.22 9.24 12.56
N ASP A 82 2.02 9.13 13.12
CA ASP A 82 1.39 7.83 13.39
C ASP A 82 1.35 7.04 12.07
N GLY A 83 1.89 5.82 12.04
CA GLY A 83 2.04 5.03 10.81
C GLY A 83 0.71 4.80 10.09
N ILE A 84 -0.40 4.86 10.83
CA ILE A 84 -1.76 4.86 10.28
C ILE A 84 -2.04 6.12 9.46
N THR A 85 -1.64 7.30 9.96
CA THR A 85 -1.82 8.59 9.26
C THR A 85 -0.96 8.65 8.00
N THR A 86 0.29 8.21 8.06
CA THR A 86 1.15 8.08 6.87
C THR A 86 0.57 7.10 5.87
N GLY A 87 0.06 5.94 6.32
CA GLY A 87 -0.60 4.96 5.47
C GLY A 87 -1.89 5.48 4.83
N LEU A 88 -2.67 6.28 5.55
CA LEU A 88 -3.90 6.90 5.04
C LEU A 88 -3.58 7.97 4.00
N PHE A 89 -2.61 8.84 4.28
CA PHE A 89 -2.15 9.87 3.35
C PHE A 89 -1.57 9.23 2.08
N ALA A 90 -0.68 8.24 2.24
CA ALA A 90 -0.16 7.45 1.14
C ALA A 90 -1.29 6.79 0.33
N GLY A 91 -2.26 6.17 1.01
CA GLY A 91 -3.43 5.54 0.39
C GLY A 91 -4.31 6.52 -0.40
N THR A 92 -4.32 7.82 -0.08
CA THR A 92 -5.02 8.85 -0.87
C THR A 92 -4.20 9.34 -2.06
N LEU A 93 -2.86 9.38 -1.95
CA LEU A 93 -1.98 9.79 -3.05
C LEU A 93 -2.06 8.82 -4.24
N LEU A 94 -2.15 7.50 -4.00
CA LEU A 94 -2.24 6.49 -5.07
C LEU A 94 -3.44 6.72 -6.03
N PRO A 95 -4.70 6.78 -5.58
CA PRO A 95 -5.84 6.99 -6.47
C PRO A 95 -5.80 8.39 -7.12
N VAL A 96 -5.30 9.41 -6.42
CA VAL A 96 -5.11 10.75 -7.00
C VAL A 96 -4.11 10.71 -8.16
N ALA A 97 -3.01 9.98 -8.03
CA ALA A 97 -2.04 9.82 -9.10
C ALA A 97 -2.70 9.17 -10.34
N MET A 98 -3.46 8.10 -10.14
CA MET A 98 -4.18 7.44 -11.26
C MET A 98 -5.15 8.41 -11.94
N LEU A 99 -5.90 9.18 -11.17
CA LEU A 99 -6.87 10.14 -11.70
C LEU A 99 -6.19 11.24 -12.53
N ILE A 100 -5.05 11.75 -12.07
CA ILE A 100 -4.26 12.74 -12.81
C ILE A 100 -3.83 12.20 -14.16
N LEU A 101 -3.40 10.94 -14.23
CA LEU A 101 -2.97 10.35 -15.49
C LEU A 101 -4.15 10.06 -16.42
N ILE A 102 -5.30 9.62 -15.89
CA ILE A 102 -6.55 9.41 -16.64
C ILE A 102 -7.02 10.73 -17.27
N VAL A 103 -7.10 11.81 -16.48
CA VAL A 103 -7.57 13.13 -16.95
C VAL A 103 -6.51 13.85 -17.80
N GLY A 104 -5.24 13.49 -17.60
CA GLY A 104 -4.10 14.11 -18.27
C GLY A 104 -3.99 13.80 -19.76
N HIS A 105 -4.67 12.78 -20.27
CA HIS A 105 -4.67 12.37 -21.68
C HIS A 105 -3.26 12.29 -22.30
N GLY A 106 -2.26 11.77 -21.57
CA GLY A 106 -0.89 11.66 -22.05
C GLY A 106 -0.03 12.93 -21.99
N SER A 107 -0.51 14.02 -21.37
CA SER A 107 0.29 15.23 -21.16
C SER A 107 1.55 14.96 -20.33
N TYR A 108 2.70 15.48 -20.76
CA TYR A 108 3.98 15.37 -20.03
C TYR A 108 3.86 15.86 -18.58
N ALA A 109 3.10 16.93 -18.35
CA ALA A 109 2.87 17.46 -17.01
C ALA A 109 2.08 16.48 -16.13
N ALA A 110 1.08 15.81 -16.72
CA ALA A 110 0.29 14.80 -16.02
C ALA A 110 1.12 13.55 -15.72
N ILE A 111 1.97 13.12 -16.64
CA ILE A 111 2.89 11.99 -16.44
C ILE A 111 3.90 12.31 -15.34
N ALA A 112 4.52 13.50 -15.37
CA ALA A 112 5.45 13.93 -14.33
C ALA A 112 4.76 14.00 -12.96
N ALA A 113 3.56 14.60 -12.89
CA ALA A 113 2.77 14.66 -11.67
C ALA A 113 2.39 13.26 -11.16
N PHE A 114 2.00 12.35 -12.05
CA PHE A 114 1.74 10.96 -11.74
C PHE A 114 2.96 10.29 -11.11
N ILE A 115 4.14 10.40 -11.73
CA ILE A 115 5.38 9.78 -11.22
C ILE A 115 5.73 10.31 -9.82
N LEU A 116 5.61 11.62 -9.61
CA LEU A 116 5.88 12.25 -8.32
C LEU A 116 4.90 11.79 -7.24
N ILE A 117 3.60 11.87 -7.51
CA ILE A 117 2.53 11.58 -6.55
C ILE A 117 2.45 10.07 -6.27
N TYR A 118 2.49 9.24 -7.31
CA TYR A 118 2.52 7.78 -7.18
C TYR A 118 3.79 7.31 -6.48
N GLY A 119 4.95 7.87 -6.82
CA GLY A 119 6.22 7.55 -6.18
C GLY A 119 6.23 7.89 -4.70
N LEU A 120 5.73 9.09 -4.34
CA LEU A 120 5.62 9.53 -2.96
C LEU A 120 4.67 8.64 -2.16
N GLY A 121 3.46 8.39 -2.69
CA GLY A 121 2.45 7.53 -2.05
C GLY A 121 2.92 6.10 -1.89
N SER A 122 3.41 5.48 -2.96
CA SER A 122 3.93 4.09 -2.92
C SER A 122 5.16 3.97 -2.02
N GLY A 123 6.04 4.97 -2.01
CA GLY A 123 7.22 5.03 -1.15
C GLY A 123 6.85 5.09 0.32
N ALA A 124 6.00 6.05 0.71
CA ALA A 124 5.49 6.20 2.07
C ALA A 124 4.71 4.97 2.55
N LEU A 125 3.88 4.37 1.68
CA LEU A 125 3.13 3.15 2.01
C LEU A 125 4.05 1.96 2.29
N ALA A 126 5.20 1.87 1.61
CA ALA A 126 6.19 0.84 1.88
C ALA A 126 6.82 1.01 3.27
N VAL A 127 7.10 2.25 3.69
CA VAL A 127 7.60 2.52 5.05
C VAL A 127 6.55 2.20 6.09
N ALA A 128 5.31 2.67 5.91
CA ALA A 128 4.21 2.37 6.82
C ALA A 128 4.00 0.86 7.00
N ARG A 129 4.08 0.08 5.91
CA ARG A 129 4.01 -1.39 5.98
C ARG A 129 5.18 -2.03 6.74
N ALA A 130 6.37 -1.43 6.73
CA ALA A 130 7.52 -1.92 7.47
C ALA A 130 7.50 -1.53 8.96
N THR A 131 6.93 -0.38 9.30
CA THR A 131 6.93 0.16 10.68
C THR A 131 5.70 -0.26 11.49
N ILE A 132 4.51 -0.36 10.88
CA ILE A 132 3.26 -0.72 11.58
C ILE A 132 3.36 -2.08 12.29
N PRO A 133 3.90 -3.17 11.70
CA PRO A 133 3.99 -4.45 12.39
C PRO A 133 4.86 -4.45 13.64
N LEU A 134 5.92 -3.64 13.65
CA LEU A 134 6.90 -3.59 14.74
C LEU A 134 6.36 -2.98 16.03
N VAL A 135 5.27 -2.20 15.94
CA VAL A 135 4.64 -1.53 17.09
C VAL A 135 3.56 -2.40 17.74
N PHE A 136 2.99 -3.38 17.01
CA PHE A 136 1.75 -4.05 17.42
C PHE A 136 1.86 -5.55 17.75
N TYR A 137 3.00 -6.23 17.47
CA TYR A 137 3.06 -7.69 17.63
C TYR A 137 4.34 -8.23 18.28
N ASP A 138 4.16 -9.18 19.21
CA ASP A 138 5.17 -10.17 19.58
C ASP A 138 5.55 -11.03 18.36
N LYS A 139 6.86 -11.15 18.10
CA LYS A 139 7.45 -11.73 16.87
C LYS A 139 6.95 -13.13 16.48
N SER A 140 6.38 -13.91 17.39
CA SER A 140 6.02 -15.33 17.18
C SER A 140 4.61 -15.53 16.60
N GLU A 141 3.61 -14.73 16.98
CA GLU A 141 2.23 -14.79 16.44
C GLU A 141 2.14 -14.11 15.06
N PHE A 142 2.89 -13.02 14.87
CA PHE A 142 2.95 -12.31 13.59
C PHE A 142 3.61 -13.15 12.49
N ALA A 143 4.64 -13.95 12.81
CA ALA A 143 5.30 -14.81 11.83
C ALA A 143 4.37 -15.91 11.29
N LYS A 144 3.52 -16.51 12.15
CA LYS A 144 2.52 -17.52 11.75
C LYS A 144 1.37 -16.92 10.95
N ALA A 145 0.85 -15.74 11.34
CA ALA A 145 -0.16 -15.05 10.56
C ALA A 145 0.40 -14.54 9.22
N SER A 146 1.64 -14.03 9.22
CA SER A 146 2.32 -13.52 8.03
C SER A 146 2.64 -14.62 7.02
N SER A 147 2.93 -15.86 7.44
CA SER A 147 3.15 -16.96 6.50
C SER A 147 1.86 -17.36 5.77
N HIS A 148 0.72 -17.34 6.45
CA HIS A 148 -0.59 -17.57 5.83
C HIS A 148 -1.03 -16.44 4.89
N ILE A 149 -0.59 -15.20 5.13
CA ILE A 149 -0.84 -14.05 4.24
C ILE A 149 0.16 -14.03 3.08
N ALA A 150 1.41 -14.40 3.31
CA ALA A 150 2.46 -14.36 2.30
C ALA A 150 2.13 -15.26 1.10
N LEU A 151 1.51 -16.41 1.33
CA LEU A 151 1.13 -17.34 0.26
C LEU A 151 0.13 -16.71 -0.75
N PRO A 152 -1.07 -16.24 -0.35
CA PRO A 152 -1.99 -15.59 -1.28
C PRO A 152 -1.41 -14.29 -1.84
N LEU A 153 -0.62 -13.55 -1.05
CA LEU A 153 -0.01 -12.32 -1.53
C LEU A 153 1.03 -12.57 -2.62
N ASN A 154 1.84 -13.62 -2.51
CA ASN A 154 2.78 -14.04 -3.54
C ASN A 154 2.05 -14.53 -4.80
N LEU A 155 0.96 -15.28 -4.66
CA LEU A 155 0.13 -15.69 -5.80
C LEU A 155 -0.44 -14.47 -6.56
N ILE A 156 -0.98 -13.51 -5.82
CA ILE A 156 -1.51 -12.27 -6.40
C ILE A 156 -0.40 -11.44 -7.05
N SER A 157 0.76 -11.35 -6.39
CA SER A 157 1.92 -10.60 -6.90
C SER A 157 2.51 -11.25 -8.15
N ALA A 158 2.48 -12.59 -8.25
CA ALA A 158 2.89 -13.32 -9.45
C ALA A 158 1.88 -13.19 -10.60
N ALA A 159 0.58 -13.19 -10.28
CA ALA A 159 -0.48 -13.03 -11.28
C ALA A 159 -0.65 -11.58 -11.75
N SER A 160 -0.21 -10.59 -10.97
CA SER A 160 -0.44 -9.18 -11.28
C SER A 160 0.26 -8.68 -12.55
N PRO A 161 1.58 -8.88 -12.75
CA PRO A 161 2.27 -8.48 -13.98
C PRO A 161 1.60 -9.00 -15.26
N PRO A 162 1.33 -10.31 -15.42
CA PRO A 162 0.68 -10.80 -16.63
C PRO A 162 -0.77 -10.30 -16.76
N ALA A 163 -1.51 -10.15 -15.66
CA ALA A 163 -2.88 -9.63 -15.71
C ALA A 163 -2.92 -8.17 -16.20
N LEU A 164 -2.06 -7.29 -15.65
CA LEU A 164 -1.99 -5.91 -16.09
C LEU A 164 -1.39 -5.77 -17.49
N ALA A 165 -0.42 -6.61 -17.87
CA ALA A 165 0.14 -6.60 -19.21
C ALA A 165 -0.91 -7.02 -20.26
N TYR A 166 -1.71 -8.04 -19.95
CA TYR A 166 -2.84 -8.44 -20.79
C TYR A 166 -3.88 -7.32 -20.92
N LEU A 167 -4.24 -6.68 -19.80
CA LEU A 167 -5.19 -5.58 -19.81
C LEU A 167 -4.65 -4.38 -20.63
N LEU A 168 -3.37 -4.06 -20.48
CA LEU A 168 -2.70 -2.99 -21.23
C LEU A 168 -2.70 -3.26 -22.73
N THR A 169 -2.36 -4.48 -23.14
CA THR A 169 -2.28 -4.86 -24.56
C THR A 169 -3.64 -4.98 -25.24
N ARG A 170 -4.69 -5.35 -24.50
CA ARG A 170 -6.05 -5.55 -25.05
C ARG A 170 -6.94 -4.32 -24.97
N PHE A 171 -6.88 -3.58 -23.86
CA PHE A 171 -7.81 -2.49 -23.57
C PHE A 171 -7.11 -1.12 -23.41
N GLY A 172 -5.78 -1.09 -23.49
CA GLY A 172 -5.00 0.14 -23.42
C GLY A 172 -4.70 0.61 -22.00
N SER A 173 -4.06 1.78 -21.92
CA SER A 173 -3.57 2.36 -20.66
C SER A 173 -4.71 2.78 -19.72
N ASN A 174 -5.83 3.29 -20.25
CA ASN A 174 -6.97 3.72 -19.44
C ASN A 174 -7.57 2.57 -18.61
N ALA A 175 -7.74 1.39 -19.20
CA ALA A 175 -8.27 0.23 -18.46
C ALA A 175 -7.37 -0.19 -17.29
N VAL A 176 -6.05 -0.13 -17.48
CA VAL A 176 -5.08 -0.41 -16.40
C VAL A 176 -5.19 0.64 -15.30
N LEU A 177 -5.32 1.91 -15.65
CA LEU A 177 -5.44 3.00 -14.70
C LEU A 177 -6.76 2.97 -13.93
N GLU A 178 -7.87 2.66 -14.61
CA GLU A 178 -9.20 2.50 -13.98
C GLU A 178 -9.22 1.33 -13.00
N LEU A 179 -8.64 0.18 -13.38
CA LEU A 179 -8.53 -0.96 -12.48
C LEU A 179 -7.65 -0.62 -11.27
N ALA A 180 -6.50 0.01 -11.50
CA ALA A 180 -5.59 0.42 -10.43
C ALA A 180 -6.23 1.47 -9.50
N PHE A 181 -7.00 2.40 -10.06
CA PHE A 181 -7.79 3.37 -9.31
C PHE A 181 -8.83 2.66 -8.44
N ALA A 182 -9.63 1.75 -9.01
CA ALA A 182 -10.63 0.98 -8.28
C ALA A 182 -10.00 0.14 -7.14
N CYS A 183 -8.89 -0.54 -7.40
CA CYS A 183 -8.13 -1.28 -6.38
C CYS A 183 -7.61 -0.36 -5.28
N SER A 184 -7.07 0.81 -5.65
CA SER A 184 -6.51 1.78 -4.68
C SER A 184 -7.60 2.40 -3.81
N VAL A 185 -8.73 2.79 -4.40
CA VAL A 185 -9.91 3.29 -3.67
C VAL A 185 -10.47 2.20 -2.76
N GLY A 186 -10.61 0.97 -3.24
CA GLY A 186 -11.06 -0.17 -2.44
C GLY A 186 -10.16 -0.41 -1.23
N ALA A 187 -8.84 -0.42 -1.43
CA ALA A 187 -7.88 -0.55 -0.34
C ALA A 187 -7.97 0.63 0.66
N LEU A 188 -8.11 1.86 0.17
CA LEU A 188 -8.26 3.05 1.01
C LEU A 188 -9.55 2.99 1.85
N VAL A 189 -10.68 2.60 1.25
CA VAL A 189 -11.97 2.45 1.95
C VAL A 189 -11.86 1.38 3.04
N MET A 190 -11.26 0.23 2.73
CA MET A 190 -11.03 -0.84 3.72
C MET A 190 -10.16 -0.34 4.88
N LEU A 191 -9.08 0.41 4.60
CA LEU A 191 -8.22 1.01 5.61
C LEU A 191 -8.95 2.08 6.45
N ALA A 192 -9.80 2.91 5.81
CA ALA A 192 -10.58 3.93 6.51
C ALA A 192 -11.64 3.30 7.44
N VAL A 193 -12.35 2.27 6.99
CA VAL A 193 -13.31 1.50 7.81
C VAL A 193 -12.60 0.87 8.99
N LEU A 194 -11.41 0.32 8.77
CA LEU A 194 -10.58 -0.24 9.84
C LEU A 194 -10.15 0.81 10.85
N GLY A 195 -9.69 1.98 10.39
CA GLY A 195 -9.30 3.10 11.24
C GLY A 195 -10.44 3.60 12.12
N ARG A 196 -11.67 3.66 11.58
CA ARG A 196 -12.88 4.01 12.33
C ARG A 196 -13.20 2.99 13.43
N ARG A 197 -13.18 1.69 13.10
CA ARG A 197 -13.42 0.61 14.07
C ARG A 197 -12.42 0.60 15.22
N ARG A 198 -11.14 0.92 14.95
CA ARG A 198 -10.12 1.05 16.00
C ARG A 198 -10.37 2.24 16.93
N ARG A 199 -10.78 3.40 16.39
CA ARG A 199 -11.11 4.59 17.19
C ARG A 199 -12.32 4.37 18.10
N GLU A 200 -13.36 3.71 17.59
CA GLU A 200 -14.58 3.42 18.36
C GLU A 200 -14.31 2.50 19.57
N VAL A 201 -13.44 1.50 19.42
CA VAL A 201 -13.04 0.60 20.53
C VAL A 201 -12.13 1.32 21.54
N GLY A 202 -11.24 2.20 21.08
CA GLY A 202 -10.35 2.97 21.95
C GLY A 202 -11.06 4.03 22.81
N ILE A 203 -12.15 4.62 22.31
CA ILE A 203 -12.96 5.60 23.05
C ILE A 203 -13.84 4.92 24.11
N ALA A 204 -14.35 3.72 23.84
CA ALA A 204 -15.14 2.95 24.81
C ALA A 204 -14.30 2.45 26.01
N ALA A 205 -13.00 2.20 25.79
CA ALA A 205 -12.08 1.72 26.84
C ALA A 205 -11.59 2.83 27.79
N THR A 206 -11.62 4.10 27.37
CA THR A 206 -11.25 5.25 28.21
C THR A 206 -12.43 5.86 28.97
N SER A 207 -13.66 5.44 28.66
CA SER A 207 -14.88 5.84 29.35
C SER A 207 -15.35 4.84 30.42
N SER A 208 -14.53 3.84 30.75
CA SER A 208 -14.82 2.81 31.77
C SER A 208 -13.93 2.97 33.00
#